data_AF-A0A3B8IC66-F1
#
_entry.id   AF-A0A3B8IC66-F1
#
_cell.length_a   1.000
_cell.length_b   1.000
_cell.length_c   1.000
_cell.angle_alpha   90.00
_cell.angle_beta   90.00
_cell.angle_gamma   90.00
#
_symmetry.space_group_name_H-M   'P 1'
#
loop_
_entity.id
_entity.type
_entity.pdbx_description
1 polymer ?
#
loop_
_entity_poly.entity_id
_entity_poly.type
_entity_poly.pdbx_seq_one_letter_code
_entity_poly.pdbx_strand_id
1 'polypeptide(L)'
;MKKPLIITISFSFLLAMGIMAWSYVPTPEAIAPPLHVQAENEYEELLLQFGLGSKMAEYGVPGTSFAFIKNGELHWAKGYGVL
;
A
#
# COMPACT_ATOMS: atom_id res chain seq x y z
N MET A 1 -0.72 -44.94 41.51
CA MET A 1 0.07 -43.68 41.51
C MET A 1 0.05 -43.01 40.12
N LYS A 2 -1.11 -42.57 39.62
CA LYS A 2 -1.24 -42.01 38.25
C LYS A 2 -1.55 -40.50 38.18
N LYS A 3 -2.00 -39.92 39.30
CA LYS A 3 -2.38 -38.50 39.41
C LYS A 3 -1.21 -37.50 39.28
N PRO A 4 0.01 -37.73 39.82
CA PRO A 4 1.07 -36.73 39.72
C PRO A 4 1.63 -36.61 38.29
N LEU A 5 1.62 -37.69 37.52
CA LEU A 5 2.12 -37.74 36.14
C LEU A 5 1.31 -36.83 35.19
N ILE A 6 -0.01 -36.80 35.35
CA ILE A 6 -0.91 -36.01 34.49
C ILE A 6 -0.72 -34.51 34.74
N ILE A 7 -0.47 -34.13 35.99
CA ILE A 7 -0.24 -32.74 36.40
C ILE A 7 1.07 -32.22 35.79
N THR A 8 2.15 -33.01 35.83
CA THR A 8 3.43 -32.62 35.23
C THR A 8 3.33 -32.44 33.73
N ILE A 9 2.65 -33.34 33.02
CA ILE A 9 2.47 -33.23 31.55
C ILE A 9 1.68 -31.97 31.19
N SER A 10 0.65 -31.63 31.96
CA SER A 10 -0.18 -30.44 31.71
C SER A 10 0.62 -29.14 31.91
N PHE A 11 1.47 -29.09 32.93
CA PHE A 11 2.31 -27.94 33.21
C PHE A 11 3.39 -27.75 32.13
N SER A 12 4.00 -28.83 31.66
CA SER A 12 4.97 -28.78 30.55
C SER A 12 4.35 -28.32 29.24
N PHE A 13 3.11 -28.71 28.97
CA PHE A 13 2.40 -28.30 27.76
C PHE A 13 2.08 -26.80 27.77
N LEU A 14 1.61 -26.27 28.90
CA LEU A 14 1.34 -24.83 29.05
C LEU A 14 2.62 -23.98 28.97
N LEU A 15 3.72 -24.46 29.55
CA LEU A 15 5.02 -23.79 29.45
C LEU A 15 5.53 -23.75 28.00
N ALA A 16 5.38 -24.83 27.24
CA ALA A 16 5.79 -24.89 25.84
C ALA A 16 4.96 -23.94 24.95
N MET A 17 3.65 -23.82 25.18
CA MET A 17 2.80 -22.87 24.46
C MET A 17 3.15 -21.41 24.77
N GLY A 18 3.51 -21.10 26.02
CA GLY A 18 3.93 -19.75 26.41
C GLY A 18 5.22 -19.28 25.72
N ILE A 19 6.20 -20.18 25.55
CA ILE A 19 7.49 -19.86 24.89
C ILE A 19 7.29 -19.62 23.39
N MET A 20 6.39 -20.37 22.75
CA MET A 20 6.06 -20.19 21.32
C MET A 20 5.35 -18.86 21.07
N ALA A 21 4.53 -18.38 22.01
CA ALA A 21 3.81 -17.12 21.88
C ALA A 21 4.69 -15.88 22.11
N TRP A 22 5.73 -15.98 22.95
CA TRP A 22 6.61 -14.83 23.25
C TRP A 22 7.46 -14.39 22.05
N SER A 23 7.77 -15.32 21.15
CA SER A 23 8.60 -15.03 19.96
C SER A 23 7.84 -14.33 18.84
N TYR A 24 6.51 -14.22 18.95
CA TYR A 24 5.65 -13.61 17.95
C TYR A 24 5.19 -12.22 18.41
N VAL A 25 6.14 -11.30 18.53
CA VAL A 25 5.82 -9.88 18.51
C VAL A 25 5.83 -9.48 17.03
N PRO A 26 4.67 -9.23 16.39
CA PRO A 26 4.66 -8.69 15.04
C PRO A 26 5.34 -7.30 15.13
N THR A 27 6.52 -7.19 14.55
CA THR A 27 7.16 -5.89 14.33
C THR A 27 6.14 -5.01 13.60
N PRO A 28 5.87 -3.78 14.06
CA PRO A 28 5.02 -2.87 13.33
C PRO A 28 5.68 -2.64 11.97
N GLU A 29 5.11 -3.27 10.96
CA GLU A 29 5.50 -3.12 9.57
C GLU A 29 5.42 -1.62 9.29
N ALA A 30 6.58 -1.01 9.05
CA ALA A 30 6.62 0.35 8.54
C ALA A 30 5.87 0.29 7.22
N ILE A 31 4.62 0.73 7.22
CA ILE A 31 3.76 0.77 6.06
C ILE A 31 4.47 1.70 5.08
N ALA A 32 5.24 1.13 4.16
CA ALA A 32 5.72 1.87 3.01
C ALA A 32 4.48 2.50 2.38
N PRO A 33 4.48 3.81 2.09
CA PRO A 33 3.33 4.44 1.48
C PRO A 33 2.97 3.62 0.24
N PRO A 34 1.66 3.34 0.02
CA PRO A 34 1.24 2.52 -1.11
C PRO A 34 1.84 3.10 -2.38
N LEU A 35 2.42 2.23 -3.21
CA LEU A 35 3.14 2.56 -4.44
C LEU A 35 2.34 3.51 -5.37
N HIS A 36 1.00 3.44 -5.29
CA HIS A 36 0.08 4.33 -5.99
C HIS A 36 0.18 5.82 -5.58
N VAL A 37 0.42 6.13 -4.31
CA VAL A 37 0.44 7.53 -3.82
C VAL A 37 1.74 8.24 -4.21
N GLN A 38 2.84 7.49 -4.37
CA GLN A 38 4.10 8.05 -4.88
C GLN A 38 4.03 8.28 -6.40
N ALA A 39 3.53 7.31 -7.17
CA ALA A 39 3.44 7.43 -8.61
C ALA A 39 2.50 8.57 -9.05
N GLU A 40 1.38 8.79 -8.35
CA GLU A 40 0.45 9.88 -8.67
C GLU A 40 1.11 11.26 -8.57
N ASN A 41 1.98 11.48 -7.59
CA ASN A 41 2.70 12.75 -7.43
C ASN A 41 3.73 12.99 -8.55
N GLU A 42 4.45 11.97 -8.99
CA GLU A 42 5.48 12.11 -10.04
C GLU A 42 4.86 12.51 -11.39
N TYR A 43 3.76 11.89 -11.80
CA TYR A 43 3.11 12.23 -13.06
C TYR A 43 2.48 13.61 -13.04
N GLU A 44 1.95 14.05 -11.90
CA GLU A 44 1.37 15.37 -11.76
C GLU A 44 2.42 16.48 -11.87
N GLU A 45 3.59 16.29 -11.24
CA GLU A 45 4.73 17.21 -11.38
C GLU A 45 5.22 17.29 -12.83
N LEU A 46 5.30 16.16 -13.53
CA LEU A 46 5.71 16.14 -14.94
C LEU A 46 4.73 16.90 -15.84
N LEU A 47 3.42 16.74 -15.62
CA LEU A 47 2.39 17.45 -16.40
C LEU A 47 2.37 18.96 -16.10
N LEU A 48 2.67 19.35 -14.85
CA LEU A 48 2.86 20.74 -14.46
C LEU A 48 4.12 21.34 -15.11
N GLN A 49 5.25 20.62 -15.09
CA GLN A 49 6.49 21.04 -15.76
C GLN A 49 6.30 21.18 -17.28
N PHE A 50 5.51 20.30 -17.90
CA PHE A 50 5.16 20.39 -19.32
C PHE A 50 4.27 21.61 -19.64
N GLY A 51 3.61 22.20 -18.64
CA GLY A 51 2.69 23.32 -18.84
C GLY A 51 1.40 22.88 -19.51
N LEU A 52 0.86 21.72 -19.13
CA LEU A 52 -0.34 21.13 -19.73
C LEU A 52 -1.49 22.14 -19.87
N GLY A 53 -1.78 22.93 -18.83
CA GLY A 53 -2.83 23.94 -18.87
C GLY A 53 -2.61 25.03 -19.92
N SER A 54 -1.34 25.46 -20.10
CA SER A 54 -0.98 26.45 -21.12
C SER A 54 -1.19 25.90 -22.53
N LYS A 55 -0.80 24.64 -22.77
CA LYS A 55 -1.02 23.97 -24.06
C LYS A 55 -2.49 23.74 -24.35
N MET A 56 -3.27 23.34 -23.36
CA MET A 56 -4.71 23.18 -23.51
C MET A 56 -5.39 24.51 -23.87
N ALA A 57 -4.98 25.61 -23.22
CA ALA A 57 -5.48 26.95 -23.55
C ALA A 57 -5.06 27.40 -24.97
N GLU A 58 -3.79 27.16 -25.35
CA GLU A 58 -3.24 27.49 -26.68
C GLU A 58 -4.04 26.83 -27.82
N TYR A 59 -4.42 25.57 -27.64
CA TYR A 59 -5.16 24.80 -28.64
C TYR A 59 -6.68 24.82 -28.45
N GLY A 60 -7.21 25.58 -27.48
CA GLY A 60 -8.65 25.67 -27.21
C GLY A 60 -9.27 24.34 -26.75
N VAL A 61 -8.50 23.50 -26.06
CA VAL A 61 -8.95 22.21 -25.51
C VAL A 61 -9.56 22.46 -24.13
N PRO A 62 -10.88 22.26 -23.94
CA PRO A 62 -11.55 22.55 -22.66
C PRO A 62 -11.19 21.54 -21.56
N GLY A 63 -10.80 20.32 -21.95
CA GLY A 63 -10.41 19.27 -21.03
C GLY A 63 -9.71 18.11 -21.73
N THR A 64 -8.86 17.40 -21.00
CA THR A 64 -8.18 16.18 -21.43
C THR A 64 -8.13 15.18 -20.28
N SER A 65 -8.17 13.88 -20.61
CA SER A 65 -8.10 12.82 -19.61
C SER A 65 -7.00 11.86 -19.98
N PHE A 66 -6.16 11.51 -19.01
CA PHE A 66 -5.08 10.54 -19.16
C PHE A 66 -5.41 9.28 -18.38
N ALA A 67 -5.04 8.13 -18.94
CA ALA A 67 -5.06 6.84 -18.27
C ALA A 67 -3.76 6.09 -18.57
N PHE A 68 -3.12 5.57 -17.53
CA PHE A 68 -1.94 4.73 -17.64
C PHE A 68 -2.34 3.29 -17.32
N ILE A 69 -2.22 2.44 -18.35
CA ILE A 69 -2.51 1.01 -18.26
C ILE A 69 -1.18 0.29 -18.47
N LYS A 70 -0.84 -0.62 -17.55
CA LYS A 70 0.35 -1.45 -17.63
C LYS A 70 -0.04 -2.88 -17.28
N ASN A 71 0.44 -3.84 -18.07
CA ASN A 71 0.10 -5.27 -17.91
C ASN A 71 -1.40 -5.57 -17.91
N GLY A 72 -2.22 -4.76 -18.60
CA GLY A 72 -3.67 -4.92 -18.65
C GLY A 72 -4.42 -4.37 -17.43
N GLU A 73 -3.72 -3.80 -16.45
CA GLU A 73 -4.32 -3.19 -15.26
C GLU A 73 -4.27 -1.66 -15.34
N LEU A 74 -5.32 -1.00 -14.84
CA LEU A 74 -5.36 0.46 -14.71
C LEU A 74 -4.53 0.90 -13.51
N HIS A 75 -3.44 1.61 -13.75
CA HIS A 75 -2.54 2.09 -12.69
C HIS A 75 -2.83 3.52 -12.25
N TRP A 76 -3.29 4.37 -13.17
CA TRP A 76 -3.58 5.77 -12.89
C TRP A 76 -4.55 6.32 -13.96
N ALA A 77 -5.48 7.17 -13.56
CA ALA A 77 -6.30 7.95 -14.48
C ALA A 77 -6.69 9.29 -13.86
N LYS A 78 -6.60 10.37 -14.65
CA LYS A 78 -6.94 11.72 -14.19
C LYS A 78 -7.44 12.59 -15.34
N GLY A 79 -8.48 13.38 -15.05
CA GLY A 79 -9.00 14.41 -15.93
C GLY A 79 -8.44 15.78 -15.55
N TYR A 80 -8.11 16.59 -16.56
CA TYR A 80 -7.67 17.97 -16.45
C TYR A 80 -8.62 18.84 -17.27
N GLY A 81 -9.08 19.94 -16.70
CA GLY A 81 -9.94 20.91 -17.37
C GLY A 81 -9.35 22.31 -17.28
N VAL A 82 -9.62 23.15 -18.28
CA VAL A 82 -9.35 24.59 -18.20
C VAL A 82 -10.66 25.24 -17.73
N LEU A 83 -10.64 25.85 -16.53
CA LEU A 83 -11.74 26.69 -16.03
C LEU A 83 -11.80 28.03 -16.77
#